data_AF-A0AAU3D3G7-F1
#
_entry.id   AF-A0AAU3D3G7-F1
#
_cell.length_a   1.000
_cell.length_b   1.000
_cell.length_c   1.000
_cell.angle_alpha   90.00
_cell.angle_beta   90.00
_cell.angle_gamma   90.00
#
_symmetry.space_group_name_H-M   'P 1'
#
loop_
_entity.id
_entity.type
_entity.pdbx_description
1 polymer ?
#
loop_
_entity_poly.entity_id
_entity_poly.type
_entity_poly.pdbx_seq_one_letter_code
_entity_poly.pdbx_strand_id
1 'polypeptide(L)' 'MSAATGQAGDTFQAAYTSGDREVTVVRNVHAGVSGPFGDYPADDLEGAERALFDAGYLVTSEWGELTVNGDRWCFLTVMA' A
#
# COMPACT_ATOMS: atom_id res chain seq x y z
N MET A 1 22.60 4.23 2.53
CA MET A 1 21.21 3.94 2.15
C MET A 1 20.34 4.67 3.16
N SER A 2 19.80 5.84 2.80
CA SER A 2 18.96 6.61 3.72
C SER A 2 17.56 6.01 3.70
N ALA A 3 17.13 5.47 4.84
CA ALA A 3 15.71 5.25 5.08
C ALA A 3 15.01 6.61 4.97
N ALA A 4 13.94 6.68 4.20
CA ALA A 4 13.12 7.87 4.16
C ALA A 4 12.39 8.01 5.50
N THR A 5 12.74 9.03 6.27
CA THR A 5 12.15 9.33 7.57
C THR A 5 10.93 10.24 7.37
N GLY A 6 9.74 9.63 7.18
CA GLY A 6 8.51 10.33 7.54
C GLY A 6 8.50 10.61 9.04
N GLN A 7 7.94 11.74 9.48
CA GLN A 7 7.78 12.02 10.90
C GLN A 7 6.55 11.28 11.44
N ALA A 8 6.61 10.84 12.70
CA ALA A 8 5.46 10.27 13.38
C ALA A 8 4.25 11.23 13.30
N GLY A 9 3.10 10.72 12.87
CA GLY A 9 1.91 11.52 12.63
C GLY A 9 1.74 12.07 11.22
N ASP A 10 2.72 11.91 10.32
CA ASP A 10 2.55 12.24 8.90
C ASP A 10 1.56 11.28 8.24
N THR A 11 0.62 11.83 7.46
CA THR A 11 -0.39 11.06 6.74
C THR A 11 -0.02 10.93 5.26
N PHE A 12 -0.05 9.69 4.75
CA PHE A 12 0.22 9.35 3.36
C PHE A 12 -0.93 8.55 2.76
N GLN A 13 -0.88 8.33 1.45
CA GLN A 13 -1.77 7.39 0.78
C GLN A 13 -1.01 6.13 0.37
N ALA A 14 -1.67 4.98 0.49
CA ALA A 14 -1.22 3.73 -0.10
C ALA A 14 -2.22 3.23 -1.14
N ALA A 15 -1.71 2.49 -2.11
CA ALA A 15 -2.49 1.81 -3.12
C ALA A 15 -2.24 0.30 -3.02
N TYR A 16 -3.31 -0.49 -2.89
CA TYR A 16 -3.28 -1.94 -3.00
C TYR A 16 -3.73 -2.37 -4.40
N THR A 17 -2.96 -3.23 -5.05
CA THR A 17 -3.24 -3.82 -6.37
C THR A 17 -3.38 -5.33 -6.23
N SER A 18 -4.54 -5.89 -6.60
CA SER A 18 -4.79 -7.34 -6.50
C SER A 18 -4.11 -8.14 -7.60
N GLY A 19 -3.59 -9.33 -7.26
CA GLY A 19 -2.98 -10.27 -8.23
C GLY A 19 -3.94 -10.90 -9.24
N ASP A 20 -5.24 -10.92 -8.93
CA ASP A 20 -6.27 -11.57 -9.76
C ASP A 20 -6.62 -10.81 -11.06
N ARG A 21 -5.97 -9.67 -11.33
CA ARG A 21 -6.15 -8.95 -12.60
C ARG A 21 -4.89 -9.02 -13.44
N GLU A 22 -5.02 -9.67 -14.58
CA GLU A 22 -4.07 -9.58 -15.69
C GLU A 22 -4.05 -8.13 -16.20
N VAL A 23 -3.18 -7.29 -15.62
CA VAL A 23 -2.98 -5.93 -16.10
C VAL A 23 -2.31 -6.05 -17.48
N THR A 24 -3.05 -5.77 -18.55
CA THR A 24 -2.60 -5.85 -19.96
C THR A 24 -1.55 -4.79 -20.34
N VAL A 25 -0.85 -4.23 -19.34
CA VAL A 25 0.25 -3.29 -19.53
C VAL A 25 1.51 -4.00 -19.10
N VAL A 26 2.55 -3.98 -19.94
CA VAL A 26 3.89 -4.54 -19.73
C VAL A 26 4.52 -3.97 -18.44
N ARG A 27 4.08 -4.46 -17.29
CA ARG A 27 4.60 -4.20 -15.96
C ARG A 27 4.40 -5.50 -15.20
N ASN A 28 5.48 -6.09 -14.70
CA ASN A 28 5.43 -7.18 -13.73
C ASN A 28 4.87 -6.63 -12.40
N VAL A 29 3.59 -6.25 -12.37
CA VAL A 29 2.93 -5.80 -11.15
C VAL A 29 2.54 -7.06 -10.38
N HIS A 30 3.37 -7.45 -9.43
CA HIS A 30 2.96 -8.46 -8.45
C HIS A 30 1.86 -7.86 -7.57
N ALA A 31 0.97 -8.71 -7.06
CA ALA A 31 0.01 -8.33 -6.03
C ALA A 31 0.75 -7.66 -4.87
N GLY A 32 0.28 -6.50 -4.42
CA GLY A 32 1.03 -5.75 -3.43
C GLY A 32 0.39 -4.43 -3.02
N VAL A 33 1.05 -3.78 -2.07
CA VAL A 33 0.70 -2.45 -1.58
C VAL A 33 1.88 -1.51 -1.73
N SER A 34 1.65 -0.39 -2.40
CA SER A 34 2.61 0.71 -2.52
C SER A 34 2.39 1.68 -1.38
N GLY A 35 3.34 1.73 -0.44
CA GLY A 35 3.41 2.75 0.60
C GLY A 35 4.27 3.94 0.18
N PRO A 36 4.39 4.97 1.03
CA PRO A 36 5.15 6.19 0.71
C PRO A 36 6.64 5.97 0.44
N PHE A 37 7.21 4.87 0.96
CA PHE A 37 8.66 4.62 0.94
C PHE A 37 9.06 3.24 0.41
N GLY A 38 8.11 2.48 -0.13
CA GLY A 38 8.39 1.15 -0.66
C GLY A 38 7.13 0.42 -1.11
N ASP A 39 7.36 -0.64 -1.87
CA ASP A 39 6.34 -1.59 -2.30
C ASP A 39 6.46 -2.87 -1.47
N TYR A 40 5.32 -3.39 -1.01
CA TYR A 40 5.27 -4.58 -0.16
C TYR A 40 4.38 -5.64 -0.81
N PRO A 41 4.81 -6.92 -0.83
CA PRO A 41 4.00 -8.00 -1.37
C PRO A 41 2.76 -8.23 -0.50
N ALA A 42 1.61 -8.41 -1.16
CA ALA A 42 0.35 -8.69 -0.49
C ALA A 42 -0.62 -9.34 -1.47
N ASP A 43 -1.21 -10.46 -1.06
CA ASP A 43 -2.16 -11.21 -1.90
C ASP A 43 -3.62 -10.75 -1.71
N ASP A 44 -3.91 -10.10 -0.57
CA ASP A 44 -5.21 -9.53 -0.21
C ASP A 44 -5.06 -8.25 0.63
N LEU A 45 -6.20 -7.65 0.99
CA LEU A 45 -6.22 -6.42 1.81
C LEU A 45 -5.69 -6.65 3.23
N GLU A 46 -5.91 -7.81 3.83
CA GLU A 46 -5.42 -8.12 5.17
C GLU A 46 -3.89 -8.24 5.17
N GLY A 47 -3.32 -8.91 4.17
CA GLY A 47 -1.90 -8.98 3.91
C GLY A 47 -1.28 -7.60 3.64
N ALA A 48 -2.00 -6.73 2.92
CA ALA A 48 -1.56 -5.36 2.67
C ALA A 48 -1.49 -4.53 3.96
N GLU A 49 -2.52 -4.60 4.81
CA GLU A 49 -2.53 -3.93 6.11
C GLU A 49 -1.42 -4.47 7.02
N ARG A 50 -1.22 -5.79 7.02
CA ARG A 50 -0.15 -6.42 7.79
C ARG A 50 1.22 -5.96 7.34
N ALA A 51 1.47 -5.91 6.03
CA ALA A 51 2.73 -5.46 5.46
C ALA A 51 3.01 -3.99 5.78
N LEU A 52 1.98 -3.13 5.71
CA LEU A 52 2.08 -1.72 6.12
C LEU A 52 2.38 -1.57 7.62
N PHE A 53 1.73 -2.38 8.46
CA PHE A 53 1.99 -2.39 9.90
C PHE A 53 3.41 -2.83 10.23
N ASP A 54 3.89 -3.92 9.63
CA ASP A 54 5.26 -4.41 9.81
C ASP A 54 6.30 -3.39 9.27
N ALA A 55 5.90 -2.53 8.33
CA ALA A 55 6.71 -1.41 7.82
C ALA A 55 6.58 -0.10 8.63
N GLY A 56 5.81 -0.08 9.72
CA GLY A 56 5.70 1.06 10.63
C GLY A 56 4.56 2.04 10.34
N TYR A 57 3.58 1.66 9.52
CA TYR A 57 2.38 2.47 9.25
C TYR A 57 1.13 1.92 9.93
N LEU A 58 0.25 2.82 10.33
CA LEU A 58 -1.12 2.50 10.74
C LEU A 58 -2.08 2.91 9.64
N VAL A 59 -2.97 2.02 9.22
CA VAL A 59 -4.08 2.36 8.31
C VAL A 59 -5.13 3.12 9.10
N THR A 60 -5.45 4.35 8.67
CA THR A 60 -6.33 5.27 9.38
C THR A 60 -7.66 5.52 8.69
N SER A 61 -7.85 4.96 7.49
CA SER A 61 -9.13 4.93 6.79
C SER A 61 -9.45 3.52 6.31
N GLU A 62 -10.73 3.24 6.11
CA GLU A 62 -11.12 2.08 5.32
C GLU A 62 -10.51 2.15 3.91
N TRP A 63 -10.30 0.99 3.29
CA TRP A 63 -9.91 0.91 1.89
C TRP A 63 -11.04 1.41 1.01
N GLY A 64 -10.71 2.33 0.11
CA GLY A 64 -11.63 2.87 -0.87
C GLY A 64 -12.12 1.83 -1.86
N GLU A 65 -13.05 2.27 -2.70
CA GLU A 65 -13.55 1.48 -3.82
C GLU A 65 -12.44 1.18 -4.84
N LEU A 66 -12.70 0.16 -5.64
CA LEU A 66 -11.80 -0.24 -6.71
C LEU A 66 -11.79 0.85 -7.80
N THR A 67 -10.63 1.45 -8.03
CA THR A 67 -10.44 2.45 -9.08
C THR A 67 -10.42 1.82 -10.47
N VAL A 68 -10.50 2.65 -11.51
CA VAL A 68 -10.41 2.22 -12.92
C VAL A 68 -9.10 1.47 -13.23
N ASN A 69 -8.03 1.77 -12.48
CA ASN A 69 -6.73 1.12 -12.62
C ASN A 69 -6.63 -0.22 -11.88
N GLY A 70 -7.67 -0.60 -11.11
CA GLY A 70 -7.66 -1.82 -10.30
C GLY A 70 -7.05 -1.65 -8.91
N ASP A 71 -6.75 -0.42 -8.51
CA ASP A 71 -6.19 -0.14 -7.18
C ASP A 71 -7.28 0.22 -6.18
N ARG A 72 -7.08 -0.14 -4.92
CA ARG A 72 -7.82 0.38 -3.77
C ARG A 72 -6.89 1.27 -2.96
N TRP A 73 -7.40 2.43 -2.54
CA TRP A 73 -6.59 3.44 -1.84
C TRP A 73 -7.00 3.56 -0.37
N CYS A 74 -6.04 3.78 0.52
CA CYS A 74 -6.30 4.11 1.92
C CYS A 74 -5.35 5.21 2.41
N PHE A 75 -5.68 5.81 3.56
CA PHE A 75 -4.79 6.70 4.29
C PHE A 75 -4.00 5.93 5.35
N LEU A 76 -2.74 6.32 5.48
CA LEU A 76 -1.76 5.75 6.40
C LEU A 76 -1.21 6.83 7.31
N THR A 77 -0.78 6.47 8.52
CA THR A 77 0.00 7.34 9.41
C THR A 77 1.25 6.62 9.91
N VAL A 78 2.39 7.31 9.95
CA VAL A 78 3.65 6.77 10.51
C VAL A 78 3.53 6.59 12.03
N MET A 79 3.83 5.39 12.54
CA MET A 79 3.60 5.02 13.95
C MET A 79 4.67 5.57 14.91
N ALA A 80 5.96 5.55 14.57
CA ALA A 80 7.08 6.23 15.25
C ALA A 80 8.42 5.84 14.61
#